data_AF-A0A961NF70-F1
#
_entry.id   AF-A0A961NF70-F1
#
_cell.length_a   1.000
_cell.length_b   1.000
_cell.length_c   1.000
_cell.angle_alpha   90.00
_cell.angle_beta   90.00
_cell.angle_gamma   90.00
#
_symmetry.space_group_name_H-M   'P 1'
#
loop_
_entity.id
_entity.type
_entity.pdbx_description
1 polymer ?
#
loop_
_entity_poly.entity_id
_entity_poly.type
_entity_poly.pdbx_seq_one_letter_code
_entity_poly.pdbx_strand_id
1 'polypeptide(L)'
;RGEHAHRACHQFLICLKGACRALLDDGENRQEVLLSRPDVGLYLPPMIWGTQYDYTRDAVLLVFASHAYDNADYIRDYETFRAALDAAR
;
A
#
# COMPACT_ATOMS: atom_id res chain seq x y z
N ARG A 1 1.49 9.87 -0.07
CA ARG A 1 0.51 9.28 -1.02
C ARG A 1 0.02 7.98 -0.40
N GLY A 2 -1.18 7.50 -0.74
CA GLY A 2 -1.74 6.32 -0.06
C GLY A 2 -2.75 6.75 1.01
N GLU A 3 -2.54 6.29 2.24
CA GLU A 3 -3.43 6.50 3.40
C GLU A 3 -4.80 5.85 3.21
N HIS A 4 -4.76 4.59 2.80
CA HIS A 4 -5.93 3.74 2.68
C HIS A 4 -5.54 2.26 2.72
N ALA A 5 -6.53 1.42 2.94
CA ALA A 5 -6.48 0.00 2.63
C ALA A 5 -7.43 -0.31 1.46
N HIS A 6 -7.21 -1.46 0.82
CA HIS A 6 -8.12 -2.03 -0.17
C HIS A 6 -8.89 -3.20 0.44
N ARG A 7 -10.19 -3.33 0.14
CA ARG A 7 -11.01 -4.45 0.64
C ARG A 7 -10.68 -5.75 -0.08
N ALA A 8 -10.46 -5.69 -1.39
CA ALA A 8 -10.23 -6.85 -2.24
C ALA A 8 -9.05 -6.67 -3.23
N CYS A 9 -8.67 -5.43 -3.57
CA CYS A 9 -7.58 -5.23 -4.51
C CYS A 9 -6.23 -5.64 -3.91
N HIS A 10 -5.48 -6.42 -4.68
CA HIS A 10 -4.08 -6.73 -4.42
C HIS A 10 -3.20 -5.74 -5.19
N GLN A 11 -2.09 -5.33 -4.59
CA GLN A 11 -1.15 -4.43 -5.24
C GLN A 11 0.27 -5.03 -5.27
N PHE A 12 1.02 -4.69 -6.31
CA PHE A 12 2.45 -5.01 -6.41
C PHE A 12 3.23 -3.76 -6.83
N LEU A 13 4.08 -3.27 -5.93
CA LEU A 13 4.78 -1.99 -6.04
C LEU A 13 6.23 -2.22 -6.47
N ILE A 14 6.69 -1.47 -7.47
CA ILE A 14 8.09 -1.47 -7.93
C ILE A 14 8.53 -0.03 -8.15
N CYS A 15 9.62 0.39 -7.50
CA CYS A 15 10.22 1.69 -7.78
C CYS A 15 11.19 1.56 -8.95
N LEU A 16 10.75 1.99 -10.15
CA LEU A 16 11.50 1.83 -11.40
C LEU A 16 12.71 2.74 -11.49
N LYS A 17 12.66 3.88 -10.80
CA LYS A 17 13.72 4.89 -10.76
C LYS A 17 13.64 5.63 -9.43
N GLY A 18 14.79 6.09 -8.92
CA GLY A 18 14.87 6.82 -7.66
C GLY A 18 14.59 5.92 -6.46
N ALA A 19 13.99 6.48 -5.42
CA ALA A 19 13.57 5.73 -4.24
C ALA A 19 12.30 6.31 -3.59
N CYS A 20 11.58 5.47 -2.86
CA CYS A 20 10.51 5.88 -1.95
C CYS A 20 10.38 4.89 -0.79
N ARG A 21 9.71 5.31 0.28
CA ARG A 21 9.39 4.46 1.44
C ARG A 21 7.92 4.06 1.42
N ALA A 22 7.63 2.82 1.78
CA ALA A 22 6.28 2.32 2.00
C ALA A 22 6.11 1.95 3.47
N LEU A 23 5.21 2.63 4.17
CA LEU A 23 4.73 2.26 5.49
C LEU A 23 3.48 1.39 5.32
N LEU A 24 3.50 0.22 5.95
CA LEU A 24 2.47 -0.81 5.85
C LEU A 24 1.97 -1.11 7.26
N ASP A 25 0.66 -1.29 7.38
CA ASP A 25 0.00 -1.56 8.65
C ASP A 25 -1.08 -2.63 8.47
N ASP A 26 -0.96 -3.74 9.18
CA ASP A 26 -1.94 -4.85 9.19
C ASP A 26 -2.99 -4.69 10.30
N GLY A 27 -2.97 -3.56 11.01
CA GLY A 27 -3.77 -3.22 12.18
C GLY A 27 -3.06 -3.47 13.51
N GLU A 28 -2.09 -4.38 13.56
CA GLU A 28 -1.34 -4.72 14.79
C GLU A 28 0.13 -4.34 14.68
N ASN A 29 0.72 -4.59 13.52
CA ASN A 29 2.11 -4.39 13.22
C ASN A 29 2.25 -3.32 12.15
N ARG A 30 3.21 -2.44 12.35
CA ARG A 30 3.66 -1.48 11.35
C ARG A 30 5.06 -1.84 10.87
N GLN A 31 5.23 -1.87 9.57
CA GLN A 31 6.52 -2.11 8.94
C GLN A 31 6.79 -1.08 7.85
N GLU A 32 8.07 -0.79 7.68
CA GLU A 32 8.52 0.17 6.69
C GLU A 32 9.53 -0.47 5.75
N VAL A 33 9.31 -0.26 4.45
CA VAL A 33 10.13 -0.83 3.39
C VAL A 33 10.66 0.29 2.49
N LEU A 34 11.98 0.31 2.27
CA LEU A 34 12.60 1.16 1.27
C LEU A 34 12.56 0.48 -0.11
N LEU A 35 11.93 1.12 -1.09
CA LEU A 35 11.94 0.71 -2.48
C LEU A 35 12.89 1.61 -3.27
N SER A 36 14.12 1.14 -3.47
CA SER A 36 15.19 1.87 -4.19
C SER A 36 15.83 1.05 -5.31
N ARG A 37 15.30 -0.14 -5.59
CA ARG A 37 15.82 -1.07 -6.58
C ARG A 37 14.70 -1.56 -7.49
N PRO A 38 14.86 -1.49 -8.83
CA PRO A 38 13.82 -1.89 -9.76
C PRO A 38 13.64 -3.41 -9.89
N ASP A 39 14.58 -4.20 -9.37
CA ASP A 39 14.51 -5.67 -9.31
C ASP A 39 13.89 -6.20 -8.01
N VAL A 40 13.46 -5.30 -7.11
CA VAL A 40 12.75 -5.63 -5.88
C VAL A 40 11.34 -5.06 -5.94
N GLY A 41 10.36 -5.94 -5.76
CA GLY A 41 8.96 -5.56 -5.67
C GLY A 41 8.39 -5.83 -4.28
N LEU A 42 7.36 -5.07 -3.92
CA LEU A 42 6.63 -5.21 -2.67
C LEU A 42 5.18 -5.60 -2.98
N TYR A 43 4.79 -6.78 -2.52
CA TYR A 43 3.43 -7.27 -2.63
C TYR A 43 2.59 -6.82 -1.43
N LEU A 44 1.42 -6.23 -1.69
CA LEU A 44 0.43 -5.85 -0.70
C LEU A 44 -0.83 -6.68 -0.96
N PRO A 45 -1.18 -7.64 -0.09
CA PRO A 45 -2.51 -8.24 -0.10
C PRO A 45 -3.58 -7.22 0.33
N PRO A 46 -4.87 -7.53 0.13
CA PRO A 46 -5.96 -6.71 0.65
C PRO A 46 -5.87 -6.58 2.17
N MET A 47 -6.57 -5.57 2.70
CA MET A 47 -6.62 -5.28 4.14
C MET A 47 -5.25 -4.95 4.76
N ILE A 48 -4.35 -4.37 3.96
CA ILE A 48 -3.15 -3.67 4.45
C ILE A 48 -3.32 -2.18 4.23
N TRP A 49 -3.19 -1.39 5.30
CA TRP A 49 -3.16 0.06 5.19
C TRP A 49 -1.79 0.52 4.71
N GLY A 50 -1.76 1.14 3.53
CA GLY A 50 -0.52 1.51 2.84
C GLY A 50 -0.34 3.01 2.70
N THR A 51 0.85 3.50 3.05
CA THR A 51 1.29 4.87 2.78
C THR A 51 2.64 4.87 2.10
N GLN A 52 2.75 5.50 0.92
CA GLN A 52 4.01 5.70 0.23
C GLN A 52 4.44 7.16 0.33
N TYR A 53 5.68 7.39 0.75
CA TYR A 53 6.20 8.71 1.10
C TYR A 53 7.73 8.79 0.89
N ASP A 54 8.30 9.96 1.19
CA ASP A 54 9.75 10.24 1.08
C ASP A 54 10.33 9.86 -0.30
N TYR A 55 9.67 10.37 -1.35
CA TYR A 55 10.09 10.15 -2.73
C TYR A 55 11.31 11.01 -3.06
N THR A 56 12.33 10.41 -3.67
CA THR A 56 13.38 11.19 -4.35
C THR A 56 12.77 11.99 -5.49
N ARG A 57 13.44 13.09 -5.90
CA ARG A 57 12.94 13.99 -6.95
C ARG A 57 12.65 13.27 -8.27
N ASP A 58 13.42 12.24 -8.59
CA ASP A 58 13.33 11.46 -9.83
C ASP A 58 12.56 10.15 -9.69
N ALA A 59 11.87 9.94 -8.55
CA ALA A 59 11.23 8.68 -8.24
C ALA A 59 10.04 8.36 -9.17
N VAL A 60 9.98 7.11 -9.64
CA VAL A 60 8.87 6.58 -10.45
C VAL A 60 8.40 5.26 -9.84
N LEU A 61 7.24 5.29 -9.19
CA LEU A 61 6.61 4.10 -8.61
C LEU A 61 5.60 3.51 -9.61
N LEU A 62 5.85 2.28 -10.05
CA LEU A 62 4.91 1.45 -10.78
C LEU A 62 4.10 0.62 -9.80
N VAL A 63 2.79 0.54 -10.02
CA VAL A 63 1.87 -0.28 -9.24
C VAL A 63 1.05 -1.15 -10.18
N PHE A 64 1.18 -2.46 -10.06
CA PHE A 64 0.21 -3.39 -10.62
C PHE A 64 -0.93 -3.58 -9.63
N ALA A 65 -2.16 -3.63 -10.13
CA ALA A 65 -3.36 -3.88 -9.35
C ALA A 65 -4.09 -5.11 -9.92
N SER A 66 -4.61 -5.98 -9.06
CA SER A 66 -5.37 -7.15 -9.51
C SER A 66 -6.77 -6.81 -10.02
N HIS A 67 -7.29 -5.64 -9.66
CA HIS A 67 -8.62 -5.16 -10.04
C HIS A 67 -8.55 -3.87 -10.85
N ALA A 68 -9.57 -3.65 -11.67
CA ALA A 68 -9.84 -2.32 -12.21
C ALA A 68 -10.14 -1.34 -11.07
N TYR A 69 -10.00 -0.04 -11.33
CA TYR A 69 -10.30 0.98 -10.33
C TYR A 69 -11.77 0.90 -9.89
N ASP A 70 -11.96 0.78 -8.58
CA ASP A 70 -13.25 0.91 -7.93
C ASP A 70 -13.09 1.76 -6.66
N ASN A 71 -13.83 2.86 -6.58
CA ASN A 71 -13.79 3.74 -5.40
C ASN A 71 -14.36 3.07 -4.15
N ALA A 72 -15.28 2.13 -4.29
CA ALA A 72 -15.90 1.43 -3.15
C ALA A 72 -14.93 0.45 -2.46
N ASP A 73 -13.88 0.03 -3.17
CA ASP A 73 -12.84 -0.86 -2.64
C ASP A 73 -11.91 -0.16 -1.65
N TYR A 74 -11.88 1.18 -1.63
CA TYR A 74 -11.02 1.96 -0.74
C TYR A 74 -11.61 2.08 0.67
N ILE A 75 -10.77 1.85 1.67
CA ILE A 75 -11.00 2.24 3.06
C ILE A 75 -10.06 3.41 3.38
N ARG A 76 -10.60 4.63 3.48
CA ARG A 76 -9.82 5.87 3.65
C ARG A 76 -9.84 6.44 5.07
N ASP A 77 -10.59 5.81 5.96
CA ASP A 77 -10.63 6.16 7.38
C ASP A 77 -9.99 5.04 8.19
N TYR A 78 -9.06 5.39 9.07
CA TYR A 78 -8.24 4.41 9.77
C TYR A 78 -9.06 3.64 10.82
N GLU A 79 -10.00 4.31 11.50
CA GLU A 79 -10.90 3.65 12.45
C GLU A 79 -11.82 2.65 11.74
N THR A 80 -12.32 3.00 10.56
CA THR A 80 -13.09 2.09 9.69
C THR A 80 -12.24 0.88 9.26
N PHE A 81 -10.95 1.07 8.98
CA PHE A 81 -10.02 -0.02 8.68
C PHE A 81 -9.85 -0.95 9.88
N ARG A 82 -9.62 -0.41 11.09
CA ARG A 82 -9.50 -1.19 12.33
C ARG A 82 -10.77 -1.98 12.62
N ALA A 83 -11.94 -1.35 12.54
CA ALA A 83 -13.21 -2.01 12.73
C ALA A 83 -13.47 -3.13 11.70
N ALA A 84 -13.06 -2.92 10.43
CA ALA A 84 -13.19 -3.94 9.38
C ALA A 84 -12.26 -5.15 9.60
N LEU A 85 -11.07 -4.95 10.16
CA LEU A 85 -10.18 -6.05 10.56
C LEU A 85 -10.78 -6.85 11.73
N ASP A 86 -11.33 -6.17 12.73
CA ASP A 86 -11.92 -6.83 13.90
C ASP A 86 -13.17 -7.64 13.52
N ALA A 87 -13.98 -7.16 12.57
CA ALA A 87 -15.16 -7.87 12.08
C ALA A 87 -14.85 -9.12 11.24
N ALA A 88 -13.61 -9.25 10.74
CA ALA A 88 -13.15 -10.38 9.94
C ALA A 88 -12.44 -11.48 10.77
N ARG A 89 -12.29 -11.26 12.08
CA ARG A 89 -11.75 -12.22 13.06
C ARG A 89 -12.84 -13.12 13.63
#